data_AF-E9IWE8-F1
#
_entry.id   AF-E9IWE8-F1
#
_cell.length_a   1.000
_cell.length_b   1.000
_cell.length_c   1.000
_cell.angle_alpha   90.00
_cell.angle_beta   90.00
_cell.angle_gamma   90.00
#
_symmetry.space_group_name_H-M   'P 1'
#
loop_
_entity.id
_entity.type
_entity.pdbx_description
1 polymer ?
#
loop_
_entity_poly.entity_id
_entity_poly.type
_entity_poly.pdbx_seq_one_letter_code
_entity_poly.pdbx_strand_id
1 'polypeptide(L)'
;VQGADDSTTKKEVGTPFSLYMKAITVINNKHRYQNKSSMSTDISLKNYLAIQNIYKKPNLFALLVHSLCPNIYGHEIVKAGLILSLFGGNAKRTQLRDDIHILLVGDPGLGKSQMLQACARISSKVLRAEATQNYGKLKYF
;
A
#
# COMPACT_ATOMS: atom_id res chain seq x y z
N VAL A 1 -16.30 -22.79 -62.77
CA VAL A 1 -15.21 -22.86 -61.77
C VAL A 1 -15.73 -22.15 -60.54
N GLN A 2 -16.25 -22.93 -59.58
CA GLN A 2 -15.70 -23.05 -58.20
C GLN A 2 -15.81 -21.71 -57.45
N GLY A 3 -16.42 -21.54 -56.28
CA GLY A 3 -16.98 -22.36 -55.20
C GLY A 3 -17.53 -21.35 -54.17
N ALA A 4 -18.53 -21.71 -53.36
CA ALA A 4 -18.34 -21.97 -51.91
C ALA A 4 -18.01 -20.68 -51.11
N ASP A 5 -18.78 -20.23 -50.12
CA ASP A 5 -19.06 -20.97 -48.89
C ASP A 5 -20.35 -20.50 -48.19
N ASP A 6 -21.14 -21.51 -47.76
CA ASP A 6 -22.08 -21.44 -46.66
C ASP A 6 -21.41 -20.91 -45.37
N SER A 7 -22.13 -20.11 -44.59
CA SER A 7 -22.37 -20.46 -43.18
C SER A 7 -23.19 -19.39 -42.47
N THR A 8 -24.37 -19.83 -42.07
CA THR A 8 -25.20 -19.35 -40.97
C THR A 8 -24.37 -18.83 -39.78
N THR A 9 -24.08 -17.53 -39.76
CA THR A 9 -23.58 -16.87 -38.54
C THR A 9 -24.70 -16.82 -37.51
N LYS A 10 -24.69 -17.77 -36.57
CA LYS A 10 -25.45 -17.73 -35.32
C LYS A 10 -25.28 -16.34 -34.70
N LYS A 11 -26.35 -15.56 -34.67
CA LYS A 11 -26.44 -14.37 -33.82
C LYS A 11 -26.52 -14.87 -32.38
N GLU A 12 -25.39 -14.85 -31.68
CA GLU A 12 -25.39 -14.90 -30.23
C GLU A 12 -26.14 -13.66 -29.75
N VAL A 13 -27.35 -13.88 -29.23
CA VAL A 13 -28.18 -12.86 -28.60
C VAL A 13 -27.51 -12.53 -27.26
N GLY A 14 -26.47 -11.71 -27.30
CA GLY A 14 -25.87 -11.09 -26.13
C GLY A 14 -26.94 -10.26 -25.42
N THR A 15 -27.03 -10.39 -24.11
CA THR A 15 -28.00 -9.66 -23.27
C THR A 15 -28.01 -8.17 -23.65
N PRO A 16 -29.17 -7.56 -23.94
CA PRO A 16 -29.27 -6.23 -24.59
C PRO A 16 -28.94 -5.05 -23.65
N PHE A 17 -28.32 -5.32 -22.50
CA PHE A 17 -28.14 -4.33 -21.44
C PHE A 17 -26.67 -3.95 -21.30
N SER A 18 -26.34 -2.74 -21.75
CA SER A 18 -25.07 -2.09 -21.45
C SER A 18 -25.18 -1.41 -20.08
N LEU A 19 -24.38 -1.85 -19.11
CA LEU A 19 -24.29 -1.19 -17.81
C LEU A 19 -23.55 0.14 -17.98
N TYR A 20 -24.23 1.26 -17.79
CA TYR A 20 -23.60 2.57 -17.74
C TYR A 20 -24.01 3.31 -16.47
N MET A 21 -23.05 4.03 -15.89
CA MET A 21 -23.31 4.90 -14.74
C MET A 21 -23.53 6.32 -15.27
N LYS A 22 -24.77 6.79 -15.20
CA LYS A 22 -25.06 8.22 -15.42
C LYS A 22 -24.57 9.02 -14.22
N ALA A 23 -23.45 9.71 -14.37
CA ALA A 23 -22.99 10.63 -13.34
C ALA A 23 -23.96 11.81 -13.23
N ILE A 24 -24.55 12.00 -12.05
CA ILE A 24 -25.42 13.17 -11.77
C ILE A 24 -24.55 14.38 -11.41
N THR A 25 -23.52 14.16 -10.59
CA THR A 25 -22.57 15.18 -10.19
C THR A 25 -21.16 14.61 -10.24
N VAL A 26 -20.27 15.28 -10.96
CA VAL A 26 -18.84 14.96 -10.98
C VAL A 26 -18.13 16.00 -10.13
N ILE A 27 -17.65 15.58 -8.96
CA ILE A 27 -16.85 16.44 -8.09
C ILE A 27 -15.38 16.17 -8.39
N ASN A 28 -14.70 17.15 -8.99
CA ASN A 28 -13.29 17.05 -9.28
C ASN A 28 -12.46 17.20 -7.99
N ASN A 29 -12.02 16.08 -7.41
CA ASN A 29 -11.19 16.06 -6.21
C ASN A 29 -9.70 16.37 -6.48
N LYS A 30 -9.29 16.83 -7.68
CA LYS A 30 -7.88 17.15 -7.99
C LYS A 30 -7.27 18.12 -6.98
N HIS A 31 -8.03 19.11 -6.52
CA HIS A 31 -7.58 20.06 -5.49
C HIS A 31 -7.69 19.52 -4.05
N ARG A 32 -8.51 18.51 -3.78
CA ARG A 32 -8.50 17.79 -2.50
C ARG A 32 -7.33 16.83 -2.36
N TYR A 33 -6.78 16.34 -3.47
CA TYR A 33 -5.62 15.46 -3.45
C TYR A 33 -4.28 16.21 -3.37
N GLN A 34 -4.18 17.41 -3.97
CA GLN A 34 -3.03 18.29 -3.73
C GLN A 34 -3.06 18.88 -2.31
N ASN A 35 -4.24 19.11 -1.72
CA ASN A 35 -4.36 19.47 -0.30
C ASN A 35 -4.40 18.26 0.66
N LYS A 36 -3.84 17.11 0.25
CA LYS A 36 -3.47 16.02 1.15
C LYS A 36 -1.95 15.89 1.33
N SER A 37 -1.17 16.75 0.66
CA SER A 37 0.21 17.05 1.06
C SER A 37 0.27 18.15 2.14
N SER A 38 -0.78 18.95 2.30
CA SER A 38 -1.12 19.52 3.60
C SER A 38 -1.80 18.41 4.39
N MET A 39 -1.05 17.79 5.31
CA MET A 39 -1.59 17.07 6.46
C MET A 39 -2.99 17.60 6.79
N SER A 40 -4.02 16.74 6.81
CA SER A 40 -5.33 17.13 7.34
C SER A 40 -5.14 17.39 8.84
N THR A 41 -4.63 18.57 9.18
CA THR A 41 -4.33 19.02 10.54
C THR A 41 -5.58 19.51 11.24
N ASP A 42 -6.67 18.75 11.15
CA ASP A 42 -7.57 18.70 12.30
C ASP A 42 -6.97 17.68 13.28
N ILE A 43 -5.75 17.96 13.74
CA ILE A 43 -5.20 17.26 14.90
C ILE A 43 -6.05 17.75 16.05
N SER A 44 -7.14 17.03 16.34
CA SER A 44 -7.94 17.27 17.52
C SER A 44 -7.01 17.44 18.72
N LEU A 45 -7.29 18.41 19.60
CA LEU A 45 -6.47 18.68 20.79
C LEU A 45 -6.12 17.39 21.56
N LYS A 46 -7.05 16.42 21.57
CA LYS A 46 -6.84 15.07 22.14
C LYS A 46 -5.66 14.32 21.50
N ASN A 47 -5.54 14.34 20.17
CA ASN A 47 -4.45 13.68 19.44
C ASN A 47 -3.11 14.36 19.73
N TYR A 48 -3.09 15.69 19.77
CA TYR A 48 -1.89 16.44 20.13
C TYR A 48 -1.39 16.07 21.54
N LEU A 49 -2.28 16.05 22.52
CA LEU A 49 -1.96 15.64 23.89
C LEU A 49 -1.50 14.18 23.97
N ALA A 50 -2.14 13.28 23.22
CA ALA A 50 -1.72 11.87 23.14
C ALA A 50 -0.30 11.72 22.59
N ILE A 51 0.05 12.45 21.52
CA ILE A 51 1.40 12.46 20.94
C ILE A 51 2.41 13.00 21.96
N GLN A 52 2.10 14.10 22.64
CA GLN A 52 2.96 14.67 23.69
C GLN A 52 3.19 13.68 24.84
N ASN A 53 2.16 12.95 25.25
CA ASN A 53 2.28 11.92 26.29
C ASN A 53 3.15 10.75 25.85
N ILE A 54 3.04 10.33 24.59
CA ILE A 54 3.89 9.26 24.02
C ILE A 54 5.34 9.73 23.92
N TYR A 55 5.57 10.98 23.48
CA TYR A 55 6.89 11.58 23.38
C TYR A 55 7.64 11.62 24.72
N LYS A 56 6.93 11.85 25.83
CA LYS A 56 7.51 11.87 27.19
C LYS A 56 7.90 10.49 27.74
N LYS A 57 7.50 9.39 27.09
CA LYS A 57 7.82 8.05 27.60
C LYS A 57 9.31 7.72 27.43
N PRO A 58 9.94 7.04 28.42
CA PRO A 58 11.28 6.49 28.22
C PRO A 58 11.22 5.43 27.10
N ASN A 59 12.29 5.35 26.30
CA ASN A 59 12.43 4.37 25.21
C ASN A 59 11.32 4.41 24.15
N LEU A 60 10.96 5.62 23.69
CA LEU A 60 9.98 5.84 22.61
C LEU A 60 10.22 4.94 21.38
N PHE A 61 11.48 4.80 20.95
CA PHE A 61 11.81 3.99 19.79
C PHE A 61 11.42 2.52 19.96
N ALA A 62 11.75 1.92 21.12
CA ALA A 62 11.37 0.55 21.41
C ALA A 62 9.84 0.39 21.43
N LEU A 63 9.11 1.35 22.01
CA LEU A 63 7.64 1.35 22.00
C LEU A 63 7.07 1.33 20.57
N LEU A 64 7.64 2.12 19.66
CA LEU A 64 7.24 2.12 18.25
C LEU A 64 7.56 0.77 17.58
N VAL A 65 8.75 0.22 17.83
CA VAL A 65 9.18 -1.08 17.30
C VAL A 65 8.23 -2.21 17.71
N HIS A 66 7.82 -2.24 18.97
CA HIS A 66 6.87 -3.23 19.46
C HIS A 66 5.44 -3.02 18.94
N SER A 67 5.05 -1.79 18.61
CA SER A 67 3.69 -1.48 18.14
C SER A 67 3.45 -1.78 16.65
N LEU A 68 4.51 -1.84 15.82
CA LEU A 68 4.39 -2.11 14.38
C LEU A 68 3.73 -3.46 14.07
N CYS A 69 4.16 -4.51 14.75
CA CYS A 69 3.62 -5.85 14.58
C CYS A 69 3.71 -6.62 15.91
N PRO A 70 2.71 -6.48 16.79
CA PRO A 70 2.72 -7.13 18.10
C PRO A 70 2.51 -8.64 18.01
N ASN A 71 1.92 -9.14 16.92
CA ASN A 71 1.63 -10.57 16.72
C ASN A 71 2.88 -11.43 16.46
N ILE A 72 4.00 -10.81 16.07
CA ILE A 72 5.24 -11.52 15.78
C ILE A 72 6.17 -11.30 16.96
N TYR A 73 6.59 -12.36 17.64
CA TYR A 73 7.54 -12.26 18.74
C TYR A 73 8.98 -12.07 18.22
N GLY A 74 9.77 -11.26 18.92
CA GLY A 74 11.16 -10.99 18.56
C GLY A 74 11.34 -10.13 17.30
N HIS A 75 12.47 -10.34 16.61
CA HIS A 75 12.92 -9.61 15.42
C HIS A 75 12.90 -8.07 15.57
N GLU A 76 13.24 -7.57 16.75
CA GLU A 76 13.20 -6.14 17.08
C GLU A 76 14.08 -5.31 16.15
N ILE A 77 15.25 -5.81 15.77
CA ILE A 77 16.16 -5.15 14.82
C ILE A 77 15.52 -5.03 13.43
N VAL A 78 14.81 -6.06 12.98
CA VAL A 78 14.13 -6.05 11.67
C VAL A 78 12.97 -5.06 11.69
N LYS A 79 12.17 -5.06 12.77
CA LYS A 79 11.07 -4.11 12.98
C LYS A 79 11.58 -2.67 13.07
N ALA A 80 12.70 -2.45 13.75
CA ALA A 80 13.39 -1.16 13.82
C ALA A 80 13.79 -0.65 12.43
N GLY A 81 14.40 -1.52 11.61
CA GLY A 81 14.71 -1.19 10.22
C GLY A 81 13.48 -0.79 9.40
N LEU A 82 12.41 -1.58 9.50
CA LEU A 82 11.14 -1.29 8.81
C LEU A 82 10.54 0.05 9.22
N ILE A 83 10.56 0.38 10.52
CA ILE A 83 10.09 1.68 11.02
C ILE A 83 10.93 2.83 10.47
N LEU A 84 12.26 2.70 10.46
CA LEU A 84 13.13 3.72 9.89
C LEU A 84 12.84 3.94 8.40
N SER A 85 12.58 2.86 7.65
CA SER A 85 12.17 2.98 6.25
C SER A 85 10.80 3.65 6.07
N LEU A 86 9.85 3.44 7.00
CA LEU A 86 8.56 4.15 6.98
C LEU A 86 8.70 5.65 7.27
N PHE A 87 9.63 6.05 8.14
CA PHE A 87 9.92 7.46 8.40
C PHE A 87 10.72 8.11 7.27
N GLY A 88 11.56 7.34 6.58
CA GLY A 88 12.41 7.81 5.49
C GLY A 88 13.62 8.62 5.96
N GLY A 89 14.47 9.01 5.01
CA GLY A 89 15.57 9.93 5.22
C GLY A 89 15.16 11.40 5.10
N ASN A 90 16.01 12.29 5.62
CA ASN A 90 15.84 13.74 5.43
C ASN A 90 16.77 14.27 4.34
N ALA A 91 16.18 14.76 3.26
CA ALA A 91 16.82 15.37 2.09
C ALA A 91 17.51 16.70 2.43
N LYS A 92 18.65 16.66 3.12
CA LYS A 92 19.42 17.89 3.42
C LYS A 92 20.15 18.45 2.19
N ARG A 93 20.30 17.67 1.12
CA ARG A 93 20.99 18.08 -0.12
C ARG A 93 20.27 17.51 -1.33
N THR A 94 20.04 18.35 -2.34
CA THR A 94 19.14 18.14 -3.49
C THR A 94 19.54 17.04 -4.48
N GLN A 95 20.61 16.27 -4.24
CA GLN A 95 21.09 15.25 -5.19
C GLN A 95 21.41 13.88 -4.58
N LEU A 96 21.05 13.65 -3.31
CA LEU A 96 21.24 12.34 -2.66
C LEU A 96 19.89 11.62 -2.54
N ARG A 97 19.93 10.29 -2.62
CA ARG A 97 18.74 9.43 -2.44
C ARG A 97 18.44 9.33 -0.95
N ASP A 98 17.29 9.84 -0.54
CA ASP A 98 16.86 9.81 0.87
C ASP A 98 15.94 8.63 1.21
N ASP A 99 15.59 7.83 0.19
CA ASP A 99 14.75 6.65 0.35
C ASP A 99 15.57 5.46 0.86
N ILE A 100 15.05 4.83 1.91
CA ILE A 100 15.65 3.63 2.51
C ILE A 100 15.02 2.39 1.87
N HIS A 101 15.83 1.60 1.17
CA HIS A 101 15.42 0.33 0.58
C HIS A 101 15.74 -0.83 1.51
N ILE A 102 14.74 -1.68 1.77
CA ILE A 102 14.87 -2.85 2.65
C ILE A 102 14.51 -4.10 1.87
N LEU A 103 15.39 -5.10 1.95
CA LEU A 103 15.13 -6.47 1.50
C LEU A 103 15.04 -7.38 2.73
N LEU A 104 13.91 -8.09 2.86
CA LEU A 104 13.68 -9.01 3.97
C LEU A 104 13.77 -10.46 3.50
N VAL A 105 14.86 -11.15 3.85
CA VAL A 105 15.12 -12.57 3.52
C VAL A 105 15.20 -13.39 4.81
N GLY A 106 14.71 -14.63 4.77
CA GLY A 106 14.79 -15.57 5.89
C GLY A 106 13.87 -16.77 5.71
N ASP A 107 13.85 -17.67 6.69
CA ASP A 107 13.13 -18.95 6.60
C ASP A 107 11.61 -18.80 6.43
N PRO A 108 10.95 -19.68 5.65
CA PRO A 108 9.50 -19.69 5.56
C PRO A 108 8.87 -19.85 6.96
N GLY A 109 7.76 -19.16 7.22
CA GLY A 109 7.07 -19.20 8.51
C GLY A 109 7.46 -18.12 9.52
N LEU A 110 8.55 -17.36 9.31
CA LEU A 110 8.98 -16.29 10.24
C LEU A 110 8.16 -14.98 10.16
N GLY A 111 6.92 -15.02 9.66
CA GLY A 111 6.04 -13.83 9.62
C GLY A 111 6.48 -12.68 8.70
N LYS A 112 7.52 -12.85 7.87
CA LYS A 112 8.05 -11.80 6.96
C LYS A 112 6.96 -11.11 6.12
N SER A 113 6.07 -11.89 5.50
CA SER A 113 4.96 -11.37 4.69
C SER A 113 3.99 -10.53 5.52
N GLN A 114 3.74 -10.92 6.78
CA GLN A 114 2.86 -10.23 7.71
C GLN A 114 3.49 -8.92 8.20
N MET A 115 4.81 -8.89 8.47
CA MET A 115 5.55 -7.65 8.80
C MET A 115 5.45 -6.63 7.65
N LEU A 116 5.71 -7.07 6.42
CA LEU A 116 5.60 -6.20 5.24
C LEU A 116 4.16 -5.74 5.00
N GLN A 117 3.17 -6.61 5.26
CA GLN A 117 1.75 -6.23 5.15
C GLN A 117 1.36 -5.19 6.21
N ALA A 118 1.86 -5.30 7.44
CA ALA A 118 1.64 -4.29 8.48
C ALA A 118 2.21 -2.93 8.06
N CYS A 119 3.43 -2.91 7.51
CA CYS A 119 4.05 -1.69 6.98
C CYS A 119 3.24 -1.08 5.83
N ALA A 120 2.73 -1.92 4.92
CA ALA A 120 1.91 -1.49 3.79
C ALA A 120 0.57 -0.86 4.24
N ARG A 121 0.01 -1.29 5.37
CA ARG A 121 -1.23 -0.69 5.93
C ARG A 121 -0.99 0.68 6.56
N ILE A 122 0.19 0.91 7.11
CA ILE A 122 0.55 2.17 7.78
C ILE A 122 0.98 3.23 6.76
N SER A 123 1.70 2.82 5.72
CA SER A 123 2.19 3.76 4.71
C SER A 123 1.09 4.20 3.74
N SER A 124 1.06 5.49 3.42
CA SER A 124 0.09 6.09 2.51
C SER A 124 0.37 5.82 1.02
N LYS A 125 1.54 5.25 0.67
CA LYS A 125 2.01 5.09 -0.72
C LYS A 125 2.63 3.73 -1.04
N VAL A 126 2.32 2.67 -0.28
CA VAL A 126 2.91 1.34 -0.55
C VAL A 126 2.05 0.54 -1.51
N LEU A 127 2.67 0.09 -2.61
CA LEU A 127 2.14 -0.94 -3.50
C LEU A 127 2.73 -2.29 -3.09
N ARG A 128 1.87 -3.26 -2.74
CA ARG A 128 2.29 -4.64 -2.49
C ARG A 128 2.16 -5.43 -3.78
N ALA A 129 3.26 -5.99 -4.26
CA ALA A 129 3.27 -6.98 -5.32
C ALA A 129 3.71 -8.33 -4.74
N GLU A 130 2.95 -9.38 -5.04
CA GLU A 130 3.34 -10.76 -4.74
C GLU A 130 3.69 -11.44 -6.05
N ALA A 131 4.94 -11.86 -6.19
CA ALA A 131 5.35 -12.71 -7.30
C ALA A 131 4.91 -14.14 -6.98
N THR A 132 3.75 -14.54 -7.50
CA THR A 132 3.36 -15.95 -7.50
C THR A 132 4.03 -16.61 -8.70
N GLN A 133 4.88 -17.61 -8.46
CA GLN A 133 5.42 -18.44 -9.52
C GLN A 133 4.33 -19.41 -9.98
N ASN A 134 3.39 -18.87 -10.77
CA ASN A 134 2.47 -19.69 -11.53
C ASN A 134 3.24 -20.27 -12.71
N TYR A 135 3.55 -21.57 -12.65
CA TYR A 135 3.84 -22.34 -13.85
C TYR A 135 2.56 -22.34 -14.73
N GLY A 136 2.38 -21.29 -15.55
CA GLY A 136 1.45 -21.31 -16.69
C GLY A 136 0.16 -20.49 -16.64
N LYS A 137 -0.01 -19.48 -15.76
CA LYS A 137 -1.15 -18.55 -15.92
C LYS A 137 -0.90 -17.17 -15.30
N LEU A 138 -0.71 -16.17 -16.17
CA LEU A 138 -0.75 -14.75 -15.84
C LEU A 138 -2.19 -14.39 -15.44
N LYS A 139 -2.41 -14.11 -14.15
CA LYS A 139 -3.58 -13.35 -13.69
C LYS A 139 -3.07 -12.01 -13.19
N TYR A 140 -3.27 -10.98 -13.99
CA TYR A 140 -3.30 -9.61 -13.51
C TYR A 140 -4.72 -9.37 -12.98
N PHE A 141 -4.83 -9.00 -11.70
CA PHE A 141 -6.04 -8.42 -11.13
C PHE A 141 -5.90 -6.90 -11.14
#